data_AF-J7FJ59-F1
#
_entry.id   AF-J7FJ59-F1
#
_cell.length_a   1.000
_cell.length_b   1.000
_cell.length_c   1.000
_cell.angle_alpha   90.00
_cell.angle_beta   90.00
_cell.angle_gamma   90.00
#
_symmetry.space_group_name_H-M   'P 1'
#
loop_
_entity.id
_entity.type
_entity.pdbx_description
1 polymer ?
#
loop_
_entity_poly.entity_id
_entity_poly.type
_entity_poly.pdbx_seq_one_letter_code
_entity_poly.pdbx_strand_id
1 'polypeptide(L)'
;MLSAFTGAANGYYYSRWAKCFHGSRDFSDMVMVDNYIFNKDVHIQFNSTVGEFVGYTAHGVYNAELYNKDPNILQQERAEVERVCKHNAKNRQSAIADKTVPPKVKLSSVNPAGGRHPAVLVCSAYRFYPHWIKVSWMRNGEVVKTDVTSTEEMPNGDWYYQIHSHLEYTPKSGEKISCAVDHAGLTKPIIIDWDPSLPESERNKIAI
;
A
#
# COMPACT_ATOMS: atom_id res chain seq x y z
N MET A 1 -32.70 -37.61 -12.91
CA MET A 1 -32.40 -36.32 -13.56
C MET A 1 -30.90 -36.17 -13.60
N LEU A 2 -30.30 -36.30 -14.79
CA LEU A 2 -28.88 -36.07 -15.01
C LEU A 2 -28.65 -34.56 -15.02
N SER A 3 -27.96 -34.04 -14.00
CA SER A 3 -27.52 -32.66 -13.96
C SER A 3 -26.35 -32.49 -14.94
N ALA A 4 -26.64 -32.20 -16.20
CA ALA A 4 -25.67 -31.67 -17.13
C ALA A 4 -25.39 -30.21 -16.76
N PHE A 5 -24.50 -29.98 -15.78
CA PHE A 5 -23.76 -28.73 -15.73
C PHE A 5 -22.85 -28.72 -16.96
N THR A 6 -23.35 -28.24 -18.09
CA THR A 6 -22.50 -27.69 -19.15
C THR A 6 -22.07 -26.28 -18.72
N GLY A 7 -21.45 -26.19 -17.54
CA GLY A 7 -20.70 -25.00 -17.19
C GLY A 7 -19.48 -25.03 -18.08
N ALA A 8 -19.51 -24.27 -19.19
CA ALA A 8 -18.28 -23.93 -19.87
C ALA A 8 -17.34 -23.37 -18.80
N ALA A 9 -16.28 -24.11 -18.47
CA ALA A 9 -15.27 -23.60 -17.56
C ALA A 9 -14.82 -22.26 -18.13
N ASN A 10 -14.80 -21.22 -17.30
CA ASN A 10 -14.27 -19.91 -17.62
C ASN A 10 -12.77 -20.02 -17.91
N GLY A 11 -12.38 -20.64 -19.03
CA GLY A 11 -11.00 -20.99 -19.38
C GLY A 11 -10.28 -21.90 -18.38
N TYR A 12 -9.13 -22.42 -18.81
CA TYR A 12 -8.09 -22.92 -17.91
C TYR A 12 -6.90 -21.99 -18.05
N TYR A 13 -6.20 -21.69 -16.95
CA TYR A 13 -4.99 -20.89 -17.01
C TYR A 13 -3.93 -21.41 -16.06
N TYR A 14 -2.69 -21.16 -16.44
CA TYR A 14 -1.51 -21.47 -15.65
C TYR A 14 -0.75 -20.18 -15.36
N SER A 15 -0.30 -20.02 -14.13
CA SER A 15 0.54 -18.88 -13.73
C SER A 15 1.66 -19.34 -12.82
N ARG A 16 2.81 -18.68 -12.93
CA ARG A 16 3.96 -18.86 -12.03
C ARG A 16 4.26 -17.55 -11.35
N TRP A 17 4.26 -17.52 -10.02
CA TRP A 17 4.49 -16.32 -9.22
C TRP A 17 5.74 -16.51 -8.35
N ALA A 18 6.86 -15.95 -8.79
CA ALA A 18 8.06 -15.81 -7.98
C ALA A 18 7.99 -14.51 -7.15
N LYS A 19 7.87 -14.66 -5.84
CA LYS A 19 7.84 -13.55 -4.87
C LYS A 19 9.14 -13.50 -4.10
N CYS A 20 9.76 -12.33 -4.06
CA CYS A 20 10.98 -12.06 -3.31
C CYS A 20 10.62 -11.13 -2.13
N PHE A 21 10.80 -11.59 -0.91
CA PHE A 21 10.49 -10.86 0.31
C PHE A 21 11.79 -10.44 0.99
N HIS A 22 11.92 -9.16 1.35
CA HIS A 22 13.05 -8.65 2.13
C HIS A 22 12.61 -7.42 2.92
N GLY A 23 13.16 -7.26 4.12
CA GLY A 23 13.02 -6.05 4.93
C GLY A 23 14.33 -5.28 5.05
N SER A 24 15.46 -5.98 5.01
CA SER A 24 16.79 -5.35 5.11
C SER A 24 17.20 -4.68 3.80
N ARG A 25 17.97 -3.59 3.91
CA ARG A 25 18.53 -2.87 2.75
C ARG A 25 19.73 -3.58 2.11
N ASP A 26 20.37 -4.48 2.84
CA ASP A 26 21.47 -5.31 2.32
C ASP A 26 20.97 -6.65 1.74
N PHE A 27 19.65 -6.89 1.80
CA PHE A 27 18.97 -8.10 1.32
C PHE A 27 19.43 -9.40 1.99
N SER A 28 20.09 -9.33 3.14
CA SER A 28 20.55 -10.49 3.89
C SER A 28 19.40 -11.40 4.33
N ASP A 29 18.20 -10.85 4.53
CA ASP A 29 16.98 -11.55 4.93
C ASP A 29 16.09 -12.03 3.76
N MET A 30 16.61 -11.97 2.52
CA MET A 30 15.83 -12.28 1.31
C MET A 30 15.27 -13.72 1.32
N VAL A 31 13.95 -13.83 1.16
CA VAL A 31 13.23 -15.10 0.97
C VAL A 31 12.55 -15.12 -0.39
N MET A 32 12.77 -16.18 -1.15
CA MET A 32 12.05 -16.44 -2.40
C MET A 32 10.99 -17.51 -2.19
N VAL A 33 9.77 -17.22 -2.64
CA VAL A 33 8.68 -18.20 -2.76
C VAL A 33 8.22 -18.22 -4.20
N ASP A 34 8.42 -19.35 -4.88
CA ASP A 34 7.98 -19.56 -6.26
C ASP A 34 6.78 -20.50 -6.32
N ASN A 35 5.63 -19.99 -6.74
CA ASN A 35 4.38 -20.74 -6.79
C ASN A 35 4.01 -21.10 -8.22
N TYR A 36 3.71 -22.39 -8.42
CA TYR A 36 3.19 -22.95 -9.65
C TYR A 36 1.68 -23.13 -9.44
N ILE A 37 0.88 -22.36 -10.19
CA ILE A 37 -0.56 -22.19 -9.93
C ILE A 37 -1.33 -22.60 -11.17
N PHE A 38 -2.26 -23.53 -11.00
CA PHE A 38 -3.22 -23.88 -12.02
C PHE A 38 -4.60 -23.37 -11.59
N ASN A 39 -5.23 -22.56 -12.44
CA ASN A 39 -6.39 -21.75 -12.08
C ASN A 39 -6.12 -20.93 -10.81
N LYS A 40 -6.65 -21.34 -9.66
CA LYS A 40 -6.45 -20.63 -8.37
C LYS A 40 -5.66 -21.45 -7.35
N ASP A 41 -5.29 -22.67 -7.71
CA ASP A 41 -4.70 -23.65 -6.80
C ASP A 41 -3.19 -23.69 -7.00
N VAL A 42 -2.46 -23.30 -5.96
CA VAL A 42 -1.02 -23.58 -5.88
C VAL A 42 -0.88 -25.09 -5.77
N HIS A 43 -0.27 -25.72 -6.75
CA HIS A 43 -0.06 -27.17 -6.74
C HIS A 43 1.39 -27.56 -6.44
N ILE A 44 2.37 -26.70 -6.79
CA ILE A 44 3.78 -26.85 -6.41
C ILE A 44 4.29 -25.50 -5.92
N GLN A 45 5.14 -25.51 -4.89
CA GLN A 45 5.83 -24.31 -4.41
C GLN A 45 7.30 -24.65 -4.11
N PHE A 46 8.21 -23.80 -4.53
CA PHE A 46 9.55 -23.74 -3.97
C PHE A 46 9.62 -22.63 -2.91
N ASN A 47 10.18 -22.93 -1.74
CA ASN A 47 10.45 -21.94 -0.72
C ASN A 47 11.93 -21.98 -0.35
N SER A 48 12.65 -20.86 -0.49
CA SER A 48 14.10 -20.80 -0.26
C SER A 48 14.50 -21.07 1.19
N THR A 49 13.62 -20.89 2.18
CA THR A 49 13.92 -21.23 3.58
C THR A 49 13.85 -22.74 3.83
N VAL A 50 13.00 -23.45 3.07
CA VAL A 50 12.92 -24.92 3.09
C VAL A 50 14.01 -25.51 2.17
N GLY A 51 14.27 -24.84 1.05
CA GLY A 51 15.29 -25.20 0.08
C GLY A 51 14.87 -26.29 -0.90
N GLU A 52 13.58 -26.61 -1.01
CA GLU A 52 13.06 -27.65 -1.90
C GLU A 52 11.63 -27.36 -2.38
N PHE A 53 11.19 -28.13 -3.39
CA PHE A 53 9.83 -28.07 -3.90
C PHE A 53 8.88 -28.88 -3.00
N VAL A 54 7.71 -28.31 -2.71
CA VAL A 54 6.62 -28.94 -1.96
C VAL A 54 5.39 -28.98 -2.85
N GLY A 55 4.77 -30.15 -2.96
CA GLY A 55 3.50 -30.35 -3.67
C GLY A 55 2.29 -30.28 -2.75
N TYR A 56 1.21 -29.64 -3.20
CA TYR A 56 -0.04 -29.49 -2.42
C TYR A 56 -1.23 -30.28 -2.99
N THR A 57 -1.06 -30.89 -4.17
CA THR A 57 -2.03 -31.79 -4.79
C THR A 57 -1.33 -33.08 -5.19
N ALA A 58 -2.07 -34.15 -5.50
CA ALA A 58 -1.46 -35.41 -5.95
C ALA A 58 -0.53 -35.22 -7.16
N HIS A 59 -0.95 -34.39 -8.13
CA HIS A 59 -0.11 -34.01 -9.27
C HIS A 59 1.12 -33.19 -8.84
N GLY A 60 0.93 -32.27 -7.89
CA GLY A 60 2.01 -31.46 -7.36
C GLY A 60 3.06 -32.24 -6.60
N VAL A 61 2.65 -33.18 -5.74
CA VAL A 61 3.55 -34.05 -4.96
C VAL A 61 4.42 -34.88 -5.88
N TYR A 62 3.81 -35.54 -6.87
CA TYR A 62 4.54 -36.33 -7.86
C TYR A 62 5.63 -35.51 -8.57
N ASN A 63 5.31 -34.29 -9.04
CA ASN A 63 6.27 -33.45 -9.73
C ASN A 63 7.32 -32.84 -8.79
N ALA A 64 6.94 -32.43 -7.58
CA ALA A 64 7.87 -31.91 -6.58
C ALA A 64 8.94 -32.96 -6.23
N GLU A 65 8.55 -34.23 -6.08
CA GLU A 65 9.49 -35.34 -5.87
C GLU A 65 10.48 -35.50 -7.04
N LEU A 66 10.02 -35.35 -8.29
CA LEU A 66 10.88 -35.41 -9.47
C LEU A 66 11.85 -34.24 -9.51
N TYR A 67 11.37 -33.01 -9.27
CA TYR A 67 12.20 -31.80 -9.27
C TYR A 67 13.25 -31.84 -8.16
N ASN A 68 12.91 -32.34 -6.97
CA ASN A 68 13.85 -32.48 -5.86
C ASN A 68 14.91 -33.56 -6.11
N LYS A 69 14.63 -34.56 -6.96
CA LYS A 69 15.59 -35.61 -7.34
C LYS A 69 16.58 -35.17 -8.43
N ASP A 70 16.25 -34.14 -9.22
CA ASP A 70 17.16 -33.58 -10.21
C ASP A 70 18.02 -32.47 -9.58
N PRO A 71 19.33 -32.71 -9.35
CA PRO A 71 20.19 -31.73 -8.71
C PRO A 71 20.36 -30.45 -9.54
N ASN A 72 20.24 -30.51 -10.87
CA ASN A 72 20.37 -29.33 -11.72
C ASN A 72 19.17 -28.40 -11.51
N ILE A 73 17.95 -28.95 -11.48
CA ILE A 73 16.72 -28.18 -11.25
C ILE A 73 16.74 -27.56 -9.84
N LEU A 74 16.99 -28.37 -8.82
CA LEU A 74 16.96 -27.92 -7.44
C LEU A 74 18.05 -26.87 -7.14
N GLN A 75 19.26 -27.06 -7.67
CA GLN A 75 20.34 -26.09 -7.49
C GLN A 75 20.07 -24.80 -8.25
N GLN A 76 19.53 -24.88 -9.48
CA GLN A 76 19.15 -23.71 -10.24
C GLN A 76 18.10 -22.88 -9.49
N GLU A 77 17.03 -23.52 -9.00
CA GLU A 77 15.95 -22.82 -8.28
C GLU A 77 16.47 -22.15 -6.98
N ARG A 78 17.36 -22.83 -6.23
CA ARG A 78 18.05 -22.23 -5.07
C ARG A 78 18.87 -20.99 -5.44
N ALA A 79 19.53 -21.01 -6.60
CA ALA A 79 20.37 -19.90 -7.06
C ALA A 79 19.56 -18.66 -7.50
N GLU A 80 18.26 -18.80 -7.77
CA GLU A 80 17.40 -17.67 -8.16
C GLU A 80 17.25 -16.60 -7.08
N VAL A 81 17.47 -16.94 -5.80
CA VAL A 81 17.52 -15.97 -4.69
C VAL A 81 18.59 -14.90 -4.97
N GLU A 82 19.78 -15.31 -5.42
CA GLU A 82 20.85 -14.38 -5.76
C GLU A 82 20.64 -13.78 -7.16
N ARG A 83 20.39 -14.65 -8.15
CA ARG A 83 20.38 -14.30 -9.58
C ARG A 83 19.21 -13.41 -9.97
N VAL A 84 18.05 -13.61 -9.36
CA VAL A 84 16.81 -12.89 -9.69
C VAL A 84 16.39 -11.98 -8.54
N CYS A 85 16.21 -12.51 -7.32
CA CYS A 85 15.67 -11.71 -6.23
C CYS A 85 16.62 -10.57 -5.82
N LYS A 86 17.83 -10.90 -5.35
CA LYS A 86 18.81 -9.89 -4.90
C LYS A 86 19.30 -9.00 -6.03
N HIS A 87 19.58 -9.57 -7.22
CA HIS A 87 19.98 -8.78 -8.38
C HIS A 87 18.93 -7.70 -8.74
N ASN A 88 17.66 -8.09 -8.85
CA ASN A 88 16.61 -7.13 -9.21
C ASN A 88 16.24 -6.19 -8.05
N ALA A 89 16.32 -6.66 -6.79
CA ALA A 89 16.10 -5.81 -5.62
C ALA A 89 17.11 -4.65 -5.58
N LYS A 90 18.40 -4.92 -5.86
CA LYS A 90 19.43 -3.88 -6.00
C LYS A 90 19.05 -2.82 -7.02
N ASN A 91 18.57 -3.24 -8.20
CA ASN A 91 18.14 -2.32 -9.26
C ASN A 91 16.90 -1.50 -8.85
N ARG A 92 15.99 -2.10 -8.09
CA ARG A 92 14.74 -1.46 -7.63
C ARG A 92 14.91 -0.60 -6.38
N GLN A 93 15.95 -0.80 -5.59
CA GLN A 93 16.16 -0.11 -4.31
C GLN A 93 16.13 1.41 -4.49
N SER A 94 16.99 1.96 -5.35
CA SER A 94 17.06 3.40 -5.59
C SER A 94 15.89 3.96 -6.42
N ALA A 95 15.28 3.11 -7.25
CA ALA A 95 14.20 3.50 -8.16
C ALA A 95 12.81 3.46 -7.52
N ILE A 96 12.62 2.63 -6.49
CA ILE A 96 11.30 2.35 -5.88
C ILE A 96 11.36 2.46 -4.35
N ALA A 97 12.24 1.71 -3.68
CA ALA A 97 12.19 1.58 -2.21
C ALA A 97 12.69 2.85 -1.50
N ASP A 98 13.72 3.50 -2.02
CA ASP A 98 14.30 4.72 -1.46
C ASP A 98 13.65 6.00 -2.00
N LYS A 99 12.71 5.88 -2.95
CA LYS A 99 12.01 7.05 -3.47
C LYS A 99 11.07 7.60 -2.42
N THR A 100 11.08 8.92 -2.31
CA THR A 100 10.12 9.68 -1.52
C THR A 100 9.61 10.85 -2.33
N VAL A 101 8.30 11.10 -2.27
CA VAL A 101 7.64 12.24 -2.89
C VAL A 101 6.72 12.87 -1.84
N PRO A 102 6.94 14.15 -1.49
CA PRO A 102 6.16 14.82 -0.47
C PRO A 102 4.69 14.99 -0.89
N PRO A 103 3.76 15.01 0.09
CA PRO A 103 2.35 15.22 -0.19
C PRO A 103 2.05 16.66 -0.59
N LYS A 104 1.06 16.80 -1.47
CA LYS A 104 0.36 18.06 -1.70
C LYS A 104 -0.86 18.09 -0.80
N VAL A 105 -0.94 19.05 0.11
CA VAL A 105 -1.96 19.08 1.16
C VAL A 105 -2.99 20.16 0.85
N LYS A 106 -4.27 19.80 0.88
CA LYS A 106 -5.39 20.72 0.71
C LYS A 106 -6.27 20.68 1.95
N LEU A 107 -6.49 21.84 2.55
CA LEU A 107 -7.47 22.01 3.61
C LEU A 107 -8.75 22.58 3.00
N SER A 108 -9.92 22.10 3.40
CA SER A 108 -11.21 22.60 2.90
C SER A 108 -12.30 22.42 3.96
N SER A 109 -13.45 23.06 3.77
CA SER A 109 -14.63 22.86 4.61
C SER A 109 -15.79 22.38 3.76
N VAL A 110 -16.54 21.43 4.29
CA VAL A 110 -17.75 20.89 3.67
C VAL A 110 -18.89 21.07 4.65
N ASN A 111 -19.98 21.70 4.17
CA ASN A 111 -21.22 21.82 4.91
C ASN A 111 -22.17 20.69 4.50
N PRO A 112 -22.58 19.81 5.41
CA PRO A 112 -23.54 18.76 5.09
C PRO A 112 -24.87 19.33 4.61
N ALA A 113 -25.47 18.68 3.61
CA ALA A 113 -26.76 19.09 3.07
C ALA A 113 -27.84 19.11 4.18
N GLY A 114 -28.52 20.24 4.34
CA GLY A 114 -29.62 20.40 5.29
C GLY A 114 -29.27 21.06 6.63
N GLY A 115 -28.02 21.51 6.85
CA GLY A 115 -27.65 22.42 7.95
C GLY A 115 -27.82 21.90 9.38
N ARG A 116 -28.21 20.63 9.55
CA ARG A 116 -28.42 19.99 10.86
C ARG A 116 -27.15 19.38 11.45
N HIS A 117 -26.10 19.21 10.64
CA HIS A 117 -24.83 18.63 11.06
C HIS A 117 -23.75 19.71 11.17
N PRO A 118 -22.77 19.55 12.09
CA PRO A 118 -21.62 20.44 12.18
C PRO A 118 -20.89 20.57 10.85
N ALA A 119 -20.24 21.70 10.62
CA ALA A 119 -19.33 21.85 9.50
C ALA A 119 -18.15 20.87 9.66
N VAL A 120 -17.67 20.32 8.55
CA VAL A 120 -16.57 19.35 8.56
C VAL A 120 -15.38 19.95 7.85
N LEU A 121 -14.24 20.04 8.53
CA LEU A 121 -12.97 20.35 7.87
C LEU A 121 -12.40 19.07 7.27
N VAL A 122 -11.88 19.17 6.06
CA VAL A 122 -11.26 18.06 5.34
C VAL A 122 -9.83 18.43 4.98
N CYS A 123 -8.88 17.67 5.51
CA CYS A 123 -7.48 17.74 5.17
C CYS A 123 -7.10 16.56 4.27
N SER A 124 -6.82 16.87 3.02
CA SER A 124 -6.50 15.89 1.99
C SER A 124 -5.02 15.98 1.63
N ALA A 125 -4.30 14.88 1.76
CA ALA A 125 -2.94 14.75 1.25
C ALA A 125 -2.96 13.94 -0.05
N TYR A 126 -2.32 14.46 -1.10
CA TYR A 126 -2.34 13.88 -2.44
C TYR A 126 -0.95 13.61 -2.98
N ARG A 127 -0.88 12.63 -3.88
CA ARG A 127 0.25 12.33 -4.75
C ARG A 127 1.57 12.12 -4.01
N PHE A 128 1.53 11.52 -2.83
CA PHE A 128 2.72 11.21 -2.03
C PHE A 128 3.16 9.76 -2.21
N TYR A 129 4.42 9.49 -1.87
CA TYR A 129 5.01 8.15 -1.85
C TYR A 129 6.20 8.12 -0.89
N PRO A 130 6.42 7.10 -0.04
CA PRO A 130 5.62 5.88 0.10
C PRO A 130 4.28 6.14 0.77
N HIS A 131 3.45 5.10 0.90
CA HIS A 131 2.10 5.21 1.44
C HIS A 131 2.03 5.60 2.92
N TRP A 132 3.05 5.28 3.73
CA TRP A 132 3.04 5.64 5.15
C TRP A 132 3.05 7.16 5.35
N ILE A 133 2.01 7.69 5.98
CA ILE A 133 1.81 9.13 6.24
C ILE A 133 1.11 9.33 7.59
N LYS A 134 1.36 10.45 8.27
CA LYS A 134 0.63 10.84 9.47
C LYS A 134 -0.08 12.16 9.25
N VAL A 135 -1.41 12.13 9.33
CA VAL A 135 -2.26 13.32 9.32
C VAL A 135 -2.82 13.53 10.72
N SER A 136 -2.74 14.74 11.25
CA SER A 136 -3.18 15.08 12.61
C SER A 136 -3.87 16.44 12.64
N TRP A 137 -4.90 16.57 13.46
CA TRP A 137 -5.57 17.83 13.71
C TRP A 137 -5.03 18.47 14.98
N MET A 138 -4.84 19.78 14.96
CA MET A 138 -4.45 20.57 16.11
C MET A 138 -5.50 21.63 16.40
N ARG A 139 -5.82 21.84 17.68
CA ARG A 139 -6.65 22.94 18.16
C ARG A 139 -5.85 23.69 19.21
N ASN A 140 -5.60 24.98 18.97
CA ASN A 140 -4.80 25.85 19.81
C ASN A 140 -3.40 25.29 20.16
N GLY A 141 -2.79 24.55 19.23
CA GLY A 141 -1.48 23.94 19.39
C GLY A 141 -1.48 22.54 20.01
N GLU A 142 -2.63 22.01 20.44
CA GLU A 142 -2.75 20.67 21.00
C GLU A 142 -3.36 19.69 19.99
N VAL A 143 -2.84 18.45 19.94
CA VAL A 143 -3.35 17.41 19.04
C VAL A 143 -4.72 16.93 19.50
N VAL A 144 -5.70 16.95 18.60
CA VAL A 144 -7.07 16.48 18.85
C VAL A 144 -7.29 15.14 18.16
N LYS A 145 -7.90 14.21 18.89
CA LYS A 145 -8.28 12.87 18.39
C LYS A 145 -9.79 12.62 18.41
N THR A 146 -10.55 13.42 19.17
CA THR A 146 -12.01 13.34 19.19
C THR A 146 -12.58 13.96 17.93
N ASP A 147 -13.69 13.41 17.44
CA ASP A 147 -14.42 13.94 16.27
C ASP A 147 -13.59 13.94 14.98
N VAL A 148 -12.51 13.15 14.96
CA VAL A 148 -11.62 12.95 13.82
C VAL A 148 -11.87 11.58 13.21
N THR A 149 -12.06 11.57 11.89
CA THR A 149 -12.09 10.33 11.09
C THR A 149 -11.13 10.45 9.92
N SER A 150 -10.59 9.33 9.43
CA SER A 150 -9.69 9.32 8.28
C SER A 150 -10.00 8.13 7.38
N THR A 151 -9.82 8.31 6.08
CA THR A 151 -9.79 7.18 5.14
C THR A 151 -8.50 6.37 5.35
N GLU A 152 -8.49 5.14 4.86
CA GLU A 152 -7.22 4.43 4.63
C GLU A 152 -6.40 5.11 3.53
N GLU A 153 -5.11 4.83 3.47
CA GLU A 153 -4.23 5.29 2.40
C GLU A 153 -4.61 4.62 1.08
N MET A 154 -5.12 5.41 0.13
CA MET A 154 -5.63 4.89 -1.13
C MET A 154 -4.58 4.99 -2.24
N PRO A 155 -4.27 3.89 -2.96
CA PRO A 155 -3.41 3.94 -4.13
C PRO A 155 -4.16 4.55 -5.33
N ASN A 156 -3.53 5.48 -6.03
CA ASN A 156 -4.11 6.13 -7.22
C ASN A 156 -3.97 5.29 -8.50
N GLY A 157 -3.22 4.19 -8.46
CA GLY A 157 -2.87 3.37 -9.63
C GLY A 157 -1.69 3.90 -10.46
N ASP A 158 -1.13 5.07 -10.11
CA ASP A 158 0.03 5.69 -10.76
C ASP A 158 1.27 5.74 -9.84
N TRP A 159 1.39 4.78 -8.92
CA TRP A 159 2.39 4.67 -7.84
C TRP A 159 2.24 5.64 -6.67
N TYR A 160 1.40 6.66 -6.77
CA TYR A 160 1.17 7.60 -5.68
C TYR A 160 -0.06 7.24 -4.85
N TYR A 161 -0.12 7.83 -3.65
CA TYR A 161 -1.19 7.62 -2.68
C TYR A 161 -1.93 8.92 -2.38
N GLN A 162 -3.10 8.78 -1.77
CA GLN A 162 -3.88 9.86 -1.18
C GLN A 162 -4.55 9.42 0.12
N ILE A 163 -4.80 10.37 1.02
CA ILE A 163 -5.54 10.15 2.27
C ILE A 163 -6.37 11.40 2.61
N HIS A 164 -7.53 11.21 3.23
CA HIS A 164 -8.42 12.29 3.64
C HIS A 164 -8.75 12.14 5.12
N SER A 165 -8.40 13.16 5.91
CA SER A 165 -8.80 13.27 7.31
C SER A 165 -9.89 14.33 7.46
N HIS A 166 -10.86 14.05 8.31
CA HIS A 166 -12.05 14.85 8.55
C HIS A 166 -12.11 15.21 10.03
N LEU A 167 -12.45 16.46 10.33
CA LEU A 167 -12.71 16.95 11.67
C LEU A 167 -14.10 17.57 11.69
N GLU A 168 -15.03 16.97 12.43
CA GLU A 168 -16.29 17.65 12.76
C GLU A 168 -15.97 18.78 13.72
N TYR A 169 -16.38 20.00 13.38
CA TYR A 169 -16.10 21.16 14.21
C TYR A 169 -17.30 22.09 14.33
N THR A 170 -17.41 22.69 15.50
CA THR A 170 -18.32 23.80 15.77
C THR A 170 -17.46 25.05 15.95
N PRO A 171 -17.57 26.07 15.09
CA PRO A 171 -16.73 27.26 15.16
C PRO A 171 -16.81 27.95 16.53
N LYS A 172 -15.66 28.17 17.15
CA LYS A 172 -15.51 28.99 18.37
C LYS A 172 -14.72 30.25 18.04
N SER A 173 -15.17 31.38 18.58
CA SER A 173 -14.47 32.66 18.38
C SER A 173 -13.04 32.59 18.91
N GLY A 174 -12.06 32.95 18.08
CA GLY A 174 -10.64 33.00 18.45
C GLY A 174 -9.91 31.65 18.52
N GLU A 175 -10.55 30.53 18.16
CA GLU A 175 -9.84 29.25 18.11
C GLU A 175 -8.95 29.15 16.87
N LYS A 176 -7.79 28.49 17.03
CA LYS A 176 -6.88 28.16 15.94
C LYS A 176 -6.95 26.67 15.65
N ILE A 177 -7.45 26.28 14.49
CA ILE A 177 -7.46 24.89 14.04
C ILE A 177 -6.43 24.73 12.92
N SER A 178 -5.66 23.65 12.95
CA SER A 178 -4.66 23.36 11.93
C SER A 178 -4.67 21.89 11.56
N CYS A 179 -4.35 21.59 10.30
CA CYS A 179 -3.97 20.25 9.88
C CYS A 179 -2.44 20.15 9.81
N ALA A 180 -1.88 19.13 10.45
CA ALA A 180 -0.46 18.79 10.38
C ALA A 180 -0.28 17.48 9.59
N VAL A 181 0.63 17.47 8.63
CA VAL A 181 0.96 16.31 7.80
C VAL A 181 2.46 16.03 7.89
N ASP A 182 2.80 14.82 8.31
CA ASP A 182 4.17 14.32 8.41
C ASP A 182 4.35 13.09 7.51
N HIS A 183 5.46 13.08 6.77
CA HIS A 183 5.71 12.11 5.69
C HIS A 183 7.21 12.00 5.41
N ALA A 184 7.67 10.81 5.00
CA ALA A 184 9.09 10.56 4.75
C ALA A 184 9.72 11.43 3.66
N GLY A 185 8.91 12.00 2.75
CA GLY A 185 9.36 12.95 1.73
C GLY A 185 9.51 14.38 2.22
N LEU A 186 9.18 14.67 3.48
CA LEU A 186 9.27 15.99 4.10
C LEU A 186 10.45 16.06 5.08
N THR A 187 11.14 17.20 5.10
CA THR A 187 12.15 17.48 6.14
C THR A 187 11.54 18.05 7.42
N LYS A 188 10.35 18.65 7.31
CA LYS A 188 9.53 19.18 8.40
C LYS A 188 8.06 18.96 8.08
N PRO A 189 7.19 18.73 9.07
CA PRO A 189 5.76 18.59 8.83
C PRO A 189 5.17 19.83 8.14
N ILE A 190 4.22 19.61 7.23
CA ILE A 190 3.39 20.67 6.66
C ILE A 190 2.30 20.98 7.69
N ILE A 191 2.15 22.25 8.05
CA ILE A 191 1.07 22.72 8.94
C ILE A 191 0.27 23.78 8.17
N ILE A 192 -1.03 23.52 8.00
CA ILE A 192 -1.97 24.45 7.37
C ILE A 192 -2.99 24.89 8.42
N ASP A 193 -3.07 26.19 8.65
CA ASP A 193 -4.04 26.79 9.54
C ASP A 193 -5.37 27.01 8.81
N TRP A 194 -6.49 26.69 9.46
CA TRP A 194 -7.82 27.01 8.99
C TRP A 194 -8.14 28.48 9.25
N ASP A 195 -8.44 29.22 8.19
CA ASP A 195 -8.93 30.59 8.28
C ASP A 195 -10.35 30.69 7.70
N PRO A 196 -11.39 30.80 8.55
CA PRO A 196 -12.78 30.90 8.10
C PRO A 196 -13.07 32.22 7.38
N SER A 197 -12.22 33.25 7.52
CA SER A 197 -12.43 34.57 6.91
C SER A 197 -12.07 34.61 5.42
N LEU A 198 -11.28 33.65 4.94
CA LEU A 198 -10.86 33.58 3.55
C LEU A 198 -12.03 33.20 2.62
N PRO A 199 -12.13 33.76 1.39
CA PRO A 199 -13.08 33.31 0.38
C PRO A 199 -12.89 31.81 0.06
N GLU A 200 -13.95 31.13 -0.37
CA GLU A 200 -13.89 29.68 -0.67
C GLU A 200 -12.83 29.31 -1.73
N SER A 201 -12.59 30.19 -2.71
CA SER A 201 -11.52 30.04 -3.71
C SER A 201 -10.12 30.07 -3.10
N GLU A 202 -9.95 30.78 -1.99
CA GLU A 202 -8.69 30.91 -1.27
C GLU A 202 -8.51 29.84 -0.19
N ARG A 203 -9.61 29.40 0.43
CA ARG A 203 -9.62 28.26 1.36
C ARG A 203 -9.21 26.95 0.69
N ASN A 204 -9.45 26.82 -0.61
CA ASN A 204 -9.16 25.61 -1.39
C ASN A 204 -7.73 25.52 -1.95
N LYS A 205 -6.81 26.42 -1.57
CA LYS A 205 -5.43 26.41 -2.08
C LYS A 205 -4.66 25.18 -1.58
N ILE A 206 -3.80 24.64 -2.45
CA ILE A 206 -2.95 23.47 -2.17
C ILE A 206 -1.63 23.97 -1.60
N ALA A 207 -1.23 23.51 -0.42
CA ALA A 207 0.12 23.65 0.09
C ALA A 207 1.00 22.53 -0.47
N ILE A 208 2.24 22.89 -0.82
CA ILE A 208 3.29 22.01 -1.36
C ILE A 208 4.44 21.99 -0.36
#